data_AF-A0A539D3M7-F1
#
_entry.id   AF-A0A539D3M7-F1
#
_cell.length_a   1.000
_cell.length_b   1.000
_cell.length_c   1.000
_cell.angle_alpha   90.00
_cell.angle_beta   90.00
_cell.angle_gamma   90.00
#
_symmetry.space_group_name_H-M   'P 1'
#
loop_
_entity.id
_entity.type
_entity.pdbx_description
1 polymer ?
#
loop_
_entity_poly.entity_id
_entity_poly.type
_entity_poly.pdbx_seq_one_letter_code
_entity_poly.pdbx_strand_id
1 'polypeptide(L)'
;MPLYMRMPKRGFNNPGALKLAEVNLWRLQDAIDAKKLDIKGEIKGDALVAAGVIRRVKDGVRILGTGEIKSKLNLVVWSASAGAVKAIEAAGGTVVQERIAAEAKAAARLEKRNAAKGKAPPAKAPRGDANKISARTTRTAAKK
;
A
#
# COMPACT_ATOMS: atom_id res chain seq x y z
N MET A 1 -17.31 7.78 40.13
CA MET A 1 -17.37 8.19 38.70
C MET A 1 -16.74 7.11 37.83
N PRO A 2 -17.44 6.65 36.78
CA PRO A 2 -16.94 5.63 35.85
C PRO A 2 -15.69 6.09 35.08
N LEU A 3 -14.79 5.16 34.74
CA LEU A 3 -13.49 5.45 34.13
C LEU A 3 -13.61 6.14 32.75
N TYR A 4 -14.61 5.77 31.95
CA TYR A 4 -14.88 6.35 30.63
C TYR A 4 -15.38 7.81 30.68
N MET A 5 -15.75 8.31 31.87
CA MET A 5 -16.13 9.71 32.09
C MET A 5 -14.98 10.53 32.70
N ARG A 6 -14.01 9.86 33.33
CA ARG A 6 -12.82 10.50 33.94
C ARG A 6 -11.73 10.79 32.90
N MET A 7 -11.64 9.98 31.85
CA MET A 7 -10.59 10.10 30.84
C MET A 7 -11.10 10.82 29.58
N PRO A 8 -10.35 11.78 29.01
CA PRO A 8 -10.76 12.45 27.78
C PRO A 8 -10.85 11.50 26.59
N LYS A 9 -11.80 11.76 25.69
CA LYS A 9 -11.89 11.06 24.40
C LYS A 9 -10.62 11.33 23.60
N ARG A 10 -9.89 10.27 23.24
CA ARG A 10 -8.60 10.38 22.52
C ARG A 10 -8.79 10.05 21.05
N GLY A 11 -8.32 10.95 20.19
CA GLY A 11 -8.23 10.74 18.75
C GLY A 11 -9.57 10.73 18.01
N PHE A 12 -9.53 10.23 16.79
CA PHE A 12 -10.68 10.00 15.92
C PHE A 12 -10.47 8.67 15.19
N ASN A 13 -11.56 7.96 14.87
CA ASN A 13 -11.47 6.78 14.02
C ASN A 13 -11.44 7.21 12.55
N ASN A 14 -10.41 6.85 11.78
CA ASN A 14 -10.32 7.19 10.35
C ASN A 14 -11.22 6.28 9.51
N PRO A 15 -12.32 6.79 8.93
CA PRO A 15 -13.26 5.97 8.16
C PRO A 15 -12.76 5.64 6.73
N GLY A 16 -11.63 6.23 6.29
CA GLY A 16 -10.99 5.97 5.00
C GLY A 16 -9.74 5.10 5.09
N ALA A 17 -9.48 4.46 6.24
CA ALA A 17 -8.31 3.60 6.39
C ALA A 17 -8.44 2.35 5.51
N LEU A 18 -7.49 2.18 4.58
CA LEU A 18 -7.38 0.98 3.73
C LEU A 18 -6.99 -0.21 4.60
N LYS A 19 -7.75 -1.30 4.50
CA LYS A 19 -7.45 -2.56 5.19
C LYS A 19 -6.77 -3.48 4.20
N LEU A 20 -5.45 -3.58 4.32
CA LEU A 20 -4.67 -4.47 3.48
C LEU A 20 -4.64 -5.88 4.08
N ALA A 21 -4.49 -6.88 3.21
CA ALA A 21 -4.16 -8.24 3.59
C ALA A 21 -2.64 -8.34 3.71
N GLU A 22 -2.15 -8.57 4.94
CA GLU A 22 -0.72 -8.68 5.20
C GLU A 22 -0.25 -10.11 4.97
N VAL A 23 0.84 -10.25 4.23
CA VAL A 23 1.46 -11.54 3.92
C VAL A 23 2.96 -11.46 4.18
N ASN A 24 3.49 -12.46 4.87
CA ASN A 24 4.92 -12.58 5.14
C ASN A 24 5.59 -13.51 4.12
N LEU A 25 6.91 -13.35 3.96
CA LEU A 25 7.72 -14.18 3.06
C LEU A 25 7.68 -15.67 3.43
N TRP A 26 7.70 -16.01 4.72
CA TRP A 26 7.64 -17.41 5.17
C TRP A 26 6.37 -18.14 4.68
N ARG A 27 5.20 -17.45 4.69
CA ARG A 27 3.96 -18.03 4.17
C ARG A 27 3.98 -18.26 2.67
N LEU A 28 4.69 -17.40 1.94
CA LEU A 28 4.87 -17.58 0.50
C LEU A 28 5.77 -18.79 0.24
N GLN A 29 6.84 -18.96 1.03
CA GLN A 29 7.69 -20.14 0.95
C GLN A 29 6.92 -21.44 1.24
N ASP A 30 6.14 -21.49 2.33
CA ASP A 30 5.31 -22.66 2.65
C ASP A 30 4.32 -23.02 1.52
N ALA A 31 3.76 -22.01 0.86
CA ALA A 31 2.83 -22.20 -0.25
C ALA A 31 3.52 -22.68 -1.54
N ILE A 32 4.79 -22.31 -1.73
CA ILE A 32 5.64 -22.81 -2.82
C ILE A 32 6.04 -24.25 -2.55
N ASP A 33 6.46 -24.57 -1.32
CA ASP A 33 6.84 -25.92 -0.90
C ASP A 33 5.64 -26.88 -0.99
N ALA A 34 4.44 -26.38 -0.66
CA ALA A 34 3.18 -27.10 -0.85
C ALA A 34 2.73 -27.21 -2.33
N LYS A 35 3.49 -26.68 -3.29
CA LYS A 35 3.17 -26.61 -4.74
C LYS A 35 1.81 -25.99 -5.05
N LYS A 36 1.31 -25.11 -4.16
CA LYS A 36 0.04 -24.41 -4.33
C LYS A 36 0.19 -23.11 -5.13
N LEU A 37 1.42 -22.68 -5.40
CA LEU A 37 1.75 -21.49 -6.17
C LEU A 37 2.59 -21.85 -7.39
N ASP A 38 2.13 -21.43 -8.56
CA ASP A 38 2.90 -21.55 -9.80
C ASP A 38 3.95 -20.45 -9.90
N ILE A 39 5.22 -20.86 -9.77
CA ILE A 39 6.41 -19.99 -9.77
C ILE A 39 6.64 -19.31 -11.13
N LYS A 40 6.01 -19.83 -12.19
CA LYS A 40 6.19 -19.35 -13.58
C LYS A 40 5.32 -18.13 -13.94
N GLY A 41 4.31 -17.80 -13.14
CA GLY A 41 3.35 -16.74 -13.45
C GLY A 41 3.53 -15.47 -12.62
N GLU A 42 2.86 -14.39 -13.03
CA GLU A 42 2.69 -13.20 -12.18
C GLU A 42 1.77 -13.53 -11.00
N ILE A 43 2.32 -13.47 -9.78
CA ILE A 43 1.56 -13.72 -8.55
C ILE A 43 0.81 -12.44 -8.18
N LYS A 44 -0.47 -12.39 -8.60
CA LYS A 44 -1.45 -11.36 -8.25
C LYS A 44 -2.24 -11.74 -7.00
N GLY A 45 -2.98 -10.78 -6.45
CA GLY A 45 -3.84 -10.98 -5.28
C GLY A 45 -4.80 -12.17 -5.40
N ASP A 46 -5.34 -12.44 -6.60
CA ASP A 46 -6.26 -13.55 -6.84
C ASP A 46 -5.56 -14.92 -6.81
N ALA A 47 -4.32 -14.99 -7.31
CA ALA A 47 -3.50 -16.20 -7.22
C ALA A 47 -3.14 -16.54 -5.77
N LEU A 48 -2.91 -15.52 -4.92
CA LEU A 48 -2.67 -15.71 -3.48
C LEU A 48 -3.92 -16.17 -2.72
N VAL A 49 -5.12 -15.84 -3.20
CA VAL A 49 -6.37 -16.39 -2.65
C VAL A 49 -6.58 -17.83 -3.09
N ALA A 50 -6.36 -18.13 -4.38
CA ALA A 50 -6.46 -19.49 -4.92
C ALA A 50 -5.48 -20.46 -4.23
N ALA A 51 -4.27 -19.99 -3.93
CA ALA A 51 -3.27 -20.76 -3.18
C ALA A 51 -3.58 -20.90 -1.68
N GLY A 52 -4.61 -20.21 -1.17
CA GLY A 52 -5.00 -20.24 0.23
C GLY A 52 -4.07 -19.45 1.17
N VAL A 53 -3.11 -18.68 0.64
CA VAL A 53 -2.22 -17.82 1.43
C VAL A 53 -3.00 -16.68 2.09
N ILE A 54 -4.01 -16.19 1.38
CA ILE A 54 -4.91 -15.12 1.82
C ILE A 54 -6.36 -15.59 1.71
N ARG A 55 -7.17 -15.34 2.74
CA ARG A 55 -8.61 -15.65 2.69
C ARG A 55 -9.41 -14.68 1.82
N ARG A 56 -9.08 -13.38 1.86
CA ARG A 56 -9.74 -12.30 1.08
C ARG A 56 -8.73 -11.19 0.78
N VAL A 57 -8.75 -10.64 -0.44
CA VAL A 57 -7.85 -9.56 -0.90
C VAL A 57 -8.10 -8.22 -0.18
N LYS A 58 -9.25 -8.06 0.50
CA LYS A 58 -9.67 -6.80 1.16
C LYS A 58 -9.52 -5.61 0.20
N ASP A 59 -8.77 -4.57 0.58
CA ASP A 59 -8.49 -3.40 -0.26
C ASP A 59 -7.15 -3.52 -1.03
N GLY A 60 -6.42 -4.63 -0.88
CA GLY A 60 -5.12 -4.89 -1.51
C GLY A 60 -4.21 -5.77 -0.63
N VAL A 61 -3.11 -6.27 -1.20
CA VAL A 61 -2.16 -7.13 -0.49
C VAL A 61 -0.88 -6.36 -0.14
N ARG A 62 -0.41 -6.50 1.11
CA ARG A 62 0.85 -5.92 1.58
C ARG A 62 1.84 -7.02 1.94
N ILE A 63 3.03 -6.99 1.35
CA ILE A 63 4.10 -7.96 1.67
C ILE A 63 5.00 -7.40 2.76
N LEU A 64 5.29 -8.24 3.75
CA LEU A 64 6.14 -7.98 4.90
C LEU A 64 7.36 -8.92 4.88
N GLY A 65 8.49 -8.41 5.35
CA GLY A 65 9.81 -9.03 5.19
C GLY A 65 10.21 -9.97 6.33
N THR A 66 9.26 -10.68 6.93
CA THR A 66 9.56 -11.66 7.98
C THR A 66 9.73 -13.05 7.35
N GLY A 67 10.91 -13.65 7.54
CA GLY A 67 11.28 -14.94 6.96
C GLY A 67 12.14 -14.81 5.70
N GLU A 68 12.64 -15.94 5.21
CA GLU A 68 13.49 -16.03 4.02
C GLU A 68 12.70 -16.55 2.82
N ILE A 69 13.15 -16.19 1.62
CA ILE A 69 12.58 -16.65 0.37
C ILE A 69 13.71 -17.16 -0.52
N LYS A 70 13.60 -18.40 -1.00
CA LYS A 70 14.64 -19.05 -1.82
C LYS A 70 14.26 -19.16 -3.28
N SER A 71 12.98 -18.91 -3.57
CA SER A 71 12.39 -19.07 -4.90
C SER A 71 12.23 -17.72 -5.59
N LYS A 72 12.46 -17.71 -6.91
CA LYS A 72 12.22 -16.53 -7.77
C LYS A 72 10.72 -16.28 -7.85
N LEU A 73 10.27 -15.08 -7.47
CA LEU A 73 8.85 -14.72 -7.51
C LEU A 73 8.66 -13.39 -8.21
N ASN A 74 7.68 -13.35 -9.11
CA ASN A 74 7.20 -12.12 -9.73
C ASN A 74 5.89 -11.75 -9.05
N LEU A 75 5.92 -10.72 -8.20
CA LEU A 75 4.82 -10.33 -7.33
C LEU A 75 4.24 -8.99 -7.79
N VAL A 76 2.93 -8.97 -8.06
CA VAL A 76 2.18 -7.74 -8.35
C VAL A 76 1.28 -7.44 -7.17
N VAL A 77 1.59 -6.37 -6.44
CA VAL A 77 1.02 -6.13 -5.10
C VAL A 77 0.74 -4.66 -4.83
N TRP A 78 -0.07 -4.38 -3.81
CA TRP A 78 -0.41 -3.00 -3.43
C TRP A 78 0.79 -2.27 -2.80
N SER A 79 1.51 -2.95 -1.90
CA SER A 79 2.68 -2.39 -1.22
C SER A 79 3.58 -3.50 -0.69
N ALA A 80 4.90 -3.27 -0.69
CA ALA A 80 5.87 -4.13 -0.04
C ALA A 80 6.70 -3.34 0.97
N SER A 81 7.12 -3.96 2.07
CA SER A 81 8.05 -3.34 3.02
C SER A 81 9.46 -3.27 2.43
N ALA A 82 10.26 -2.30 2.88
CA ALA A 82 11.64 -2.15 2.40
C ALA A 82 12.51 -3.40 2.65
N GLY A 83 12.28 -4.12 3.76
CA GLY A 83 12.94 -5.39 4.03
C GLY A 83 12.47 -6.53 3.11
N ALA A 84 11.19 -6.54 2.74
CA ALA A 84 10.65 -7.53 1.82
C ALA A 84 11.18 -7.36 0.40
N VAL A 85 11.25 -6.12 -0.10
CA VAL A 85 11.77 -5.83 -1.44
C VAL A 85 13.22 -6.31 -1.57
N LYS A 86 14.07 -5.99 -0.60
CA LYS A 86 15.47 -6.45 -0.57
C LYS A 86 15.60 -7.96 -0.56
N ALA A 87 14.80 -8.65 0.26
CA ALA A 87 14.82 -10.11 0.33
C ALA A 87 14.33 -10.78 -0.98
N ILE A 88 13.33 -10.20 -1.64
CA ILE A 88 12.79 -10.72 -2.90
C ILE A 88 13.76 -10.45 -4.06
N GLU A 89 14.39 -9.27 -4.11
CA GLU A 89 15.43 -8.94 -5.09
C GLU A 89 16.66 -9.83 -4.91
N ALA A 90 17.07 -10.12 -3.66
CA ALA A 90 18.16 -11.04 -3.36
C ALA A 90 17.86 -12.48 -3.83
N ALA A 91 16.60 -12.90 -3.79
CA ALA A 91 16.15 -14.18 -4.35
C ALA A 91 15.98 -14.16 -5.89
N GLY A 92 16.26 -13.02 -6.55
CA GLY A 92 16.14 -12.84 -7.99
C GLY A 92 14.69 -12.70 -8.49
N GLY A 93 13.77 -12.28 -7.62
CA GLY A 93 12.38 -11.97 -7.95
C GLY A 93 12.15 -10.50 -8.30
N THR A 94 10.94 -10.18 -8.75
CA THR A 94 10.51 -8.81 -9.07
C THR A 94 9.25 -8.43 -8.29
N VAL A 95 9.17 -7.16 -7.85
CA VAL A 95 8.00 -6.62 -7.13
C VAL A 95 7.46 -5.40 -7.85
N VAL A 96 6.25 -5.51 -8.41
CA VAL A 96 5.52 -4.39 -9.02
C VAL A 96 4.51 -3.88 -8.01
N GLN A 97 4.63 -2.61 -7.62
CA GLN A 97 3.74 -1.96 -6.66
C GLN A 97 2.67 -1.13 -7.40
N GLU A 98 1.41 -1.59 -7.41
CA GLU A 98 0.29 -0.91 -8.10
C GLU A 98 -0.36 0.22 -7.29
N ARG A 99 0.40 0.83 -6.38
CA ARG A 99 -0.06 1.80 -5.36
C ARG A 99 -0.86 2.99 -5.92
N ILE A 100 -0.79 3.25 -7.22
CA ILE A 100 -1.45 4.38 -7.91
C ILE A 100 -2.93 4.06 -8.24
N ALA A 101 -3.28 2.79 -8.52
CA ALA A 101 -4.61 2.43 -9.03
C ALA A 101 -5.71 2.38 -7.95
N ALA A 102 -5.37 2.15 -6.67
CA ALA A 102 -6.34 2.13 -5.58
C ALA A 102 -6.38 3.39 -4.70
N GLU A 103 -5.48 4.37 -4.90
CA GLU A 103 -5.71 5.74 -4.40
C GLU A 103 -6.93 6.34 -5.11
N ALA A 104 -7.12 6.04 -6.40
CA ALA A 104 -8.33 6.39 -7.15
C ALA A 104 -9.59 5.69 -6.62
N LYS A 105 -9.52 4.40 -6.25
CA LYS A 105 -10.64 3.69 -5.61
C LYS A 105 -10.93 4.20 -4.19
N ALA A 106 -9.89 4.57 -3.43
CA ALA A 106 -10.02 5.16 -2.10
C ALA A 106 -10.65 6.57 -2.15
N ALA A 107 -10.26 7.39 -3.12
CA ALA A 107 -10.86 8.69 -3.42
C ALA A 107 -12.33 8.53 -3.82
N ALA A 108 -12.63 7.61 -4.74
CA ALA A 108 -14.01 7.33 -5.16
C ALA A 108 -14.91 6.83 -4.01
N ARG A 109 -14.35 6.04 -3.08
CA ARG A 109 -15.08 5.60 -1.87
C ARG A 109 -15.32 6.75 -0.89
N LEU A 110 -14.38 7.68 -0.79
CA LEU A 110 -14.50 8.90 0.03
C LEU A 110 -15.58 9.83 -0.54
N GLU A 111 -15.61 10.00 -1.86
CA GLU A 111 -16.60 10.81 -2.56
C GLU A 111 -18.01 10.24 -2.42
N LYS A 112 -18.20 8.93 -2.61
CA LYS A 112 -19.50 8.27 -2.39
C LYS A 112 -20.00 8.44 -0.95
N ARG A 113 -19.09 8.39 0.04
CA ARG A 113 -19.42 8.61 1.45
C ARG A 113 -19.75 10.07 1.78
N ASN A 114 -19.07 11.02 1.15
CA ASN A 114 -19.33 12.45 1.34
C ASN A 114 -20.64 12.87 0.66
N ALA A 115 -20.94 12.32 -0.52
CA ALA A 115 -22.22 12.47 -1.21
C ALA A 115 -23.37 11.89 -0.36
N ALA A 116 -23.19 10.70 0.24
CA ALA A 116 -24.17 10.10 1.14
C ALA A 116 -24.41 10.87 2.46
N LYS A 117 -23.49 11.79 2.83
CA LYS A 117 -23.61 12.63 4.03
C LYS A 117 -24.08 14.07 3.75
N GLY A 118 -24.50 14.37 2.52
CA GLY A 118 -25.07 15.68 2.16
C GLY A 118 -24.12 16.87 2.33
N LYS A 119 -22.80 16.64 2.44
CA LYS A 119 -21.80 17.71 2.55
C LYS A 119 -20.88 17.60 1.34
N ALA A 120 -21.20 18.37 0.31
CA ALA A 120 -20.34 18.52 -0.86
C ALA A 120 -18.93 18.91 -0.40
N PRO A 121 -17.86 18.26 -0.92
CA PRO A 121 -16.51 18.71 -0.61
C PRO A 121 -16.31 20.12 -1.18
N PRO A 122 -15.78 21.09 -0.42
CA PRO A 122 -15.33 22.34 -1.03
C PRO A 122 -14.22 22.00 -2.03
N ALA A 123 -14.29 22.60 -3.22
CA ALA A 123 -13.32 22.43 -4.28
C ALA A 123 -11.89 22.63 -3.74
N LYS A 124 -11.12 21.54 -3.68
CA LYS A 124 -9.74 21.60 -3.25
C LYS A 124 -8.91 22.14 -4.41
N ALA A 125 -8.43 23.37 -4.26
CA ALA A 125 -7.51 24.02 -5.20
C ALA A 125 -6.39 23.06 -5.64
N PRO A 126 -5.98 23.10 -6.92
CA PRO A 126 -4.94 22.20 -7.44
C PRO A 126 -3.66 22.37 -6.62
N ARG A 127 -3.25 21.30 -5.95
CA ARG A 127 -1.96 21.24 -5.27
C ARG A 127 -0.87 20.98 -6.31
N GLY A 128 -0.20 22.06 -6.71
CA GLY A 128 1.11 22.06 -7.38
C GLY A 128 1.09 21.67 -8.85
N ASP A 129 1.41 22.61 -9.73
CA ASP A 129 2.73 22.65 -10.41
C ASP A 129 2.70 23.62 -11.60
N ALA A 130 3.33 24.78 -11.43
CA ALA A 130 3.87 25.56 -12.52
C ALA A 130 4.96 26.48 -11.94
N ASN A 131 6.22 26.22 -12.29
CA ASN A 131 7.38 27.05 -12.00
C ASN A 131 7.79 27.25 -10.53
N LYS A 132 8.49 26.25 -9.97
CA LYS A 132 9.56 26.49 -8.98
C LYS A 132 10.93 26.27 -9.61
N ILE A 133 11.20 27.03 -10.67
CA ILE A 133 12.55 27.51 -10.94
C ILE A 133 12.60 28.93 -10.38
N SER A 134 13.68 29.27 -9.68
CA SER A 134 14.06 30.60 -9.18
C SER A 134 13.52 31.05 -7.81
N ALA A 135 14.39 30.86 -6.81
CA ALA A 135 14.60 31.76 -5.68
C ALA A 135 15.99 31.54 -5.05
N ARG A 136 16.63 30.40 -5.36
CA ARG A 136 18.01 30.08 -4.95
C ARG A 136 19.05 30.28 -6.07
N THR A 137 18.67 30.23 -7.35
CA THR A 137 19.59 30.39 -8.50
C THR A 137 19.90 31.85 -8.86
N THR A 138 19.10 32.83 -8.41
CA THR A 138 19.31 34.26 -8.69
C THR A 138 20.17 34.97 -7.65
N ARG A 139 20.54 34.31 -6.54
CA ARG A 139 21.47 34.89 -5.54
C ARG A 139 22.95 34.57 -5.82
N THR A 140 23.25 33.52 -6.58
CA THR A 140 24.62 33.14 -6.95
C THR A 140 25.14 33.85 -8.21
N ALA A 141 24.25 34.47 -9.01
CA ALA A 141 24.64 35.20 -10.23
C ALA A 141 24.92 36.71 -9.99
N ALA A 142 24.75 37.22 -8.77
CA ALA A 142 24.97 38.63 -8.43
C ALA A 142 26.24 38.87 -7.60
N LYS A 143 27.17 37.90 -7.56
CA LYS A 143 28.42 38.00 -6.78
C LYS A 143 29.66 37.48 -7.51
N LYS A 144 29.73 37.71 -8.82
CA LYS A 144 30.97 37.72 -9.60
C LYS A 144 30.97 38.94 -10.52
#